data_AF-A0A7V9K9R4-F1
#
_entry.id   AF-A0A7V9K9R4-F1
#
_cell.length_a   1.000
_cell.length_b   1.000
_cell.length_c   1.000
_cell.angle_alpha   90.00
_cell.angle_beta   90.00
_cell.angle_gamma   90.00
#
_symmetry.space_group_name_H-M   'P 1'
#
loop_
_entity.id
_entity.type
_entity.pdbx_description
1 polymer ?
#
loop_
_entity_poly.entity_id
_entity_poly.type
_entity_poly.pdbx_seq_one_letter_code
_entity_poly.pdbx_strand_id
1 'polypeptide(L)'
;YEDRGPGGFQPVDEFFYLTEPGQGVVEIVALSEDELLVLERGFQSGVGNTVRVYKVSLDSAEDVSDEPSLAAPGLEPVEKELLVDLADCPSGGATTPGTQPNPLLDNYESLTLGPRLPGGRRSLLLQSDDNFSAGQVTRVVALGVENGQLR
;
A
#
# COMPACT_ATOMS: atom_id res chain seq x y z
N TYR A 1 16.66 2.95 10.58
CA TYR A 1 18.06 2.54 10.38
C TYR A 1 18.97 3.49 11.13
N GLU A 2 20.06 2.99 11.70
CA GLU A 2 21.09 3.80 12.34
C GLU A 2 22.49 3.44 11.81
N ASP A 3 23.39 4.43 11.78
CA ASP A 3 24.77 4.25 11.36
C ASP A 3 25.58 3.59 12.49
N ARG A 4 26.04 2.36 12.27
CA ARG A 4 26.90 1.61 13.21
C ARG A 4 28.39 1.70 12.83
N GLY A 5 28.77 2.69 12.03
CA GLY A 5 30.14 2.97 11.61
C GLY A 5 30.62 2.04 10.48
N PRO A 6 31.80 1.41 10.57
CA PRO A 6 32.34 0.58 9.49
C PRO A 6 31.45 -0.61 9.07
N GLY A 7 30.49 -1.01 9.91
CA GLY A 7 29.49 -2.04 9.62
C GLY A 7 28.29 -1.55 8.79
N GLY A 8 28.18 -0.25 8.53
CA GLY A 8 27.09 0.36 7.77
C GLY A 8 25.82 0.60 8.59
N PHE A 9 24.69 0.70 7.89
CA PHE A 9 23.38 0.93 8.49
C PHE A 9 22.72 -0.40 8.88
N GLN A 10 22.10 -0.43 10.06
CA GLN A 10 21.27 -1.55 10.52
C GLN A 10 19.84 -1.07 10.79
N PRO A 11 18.81 -1.92 10.61
CA PRO A 11 17.48 -1.64 11.12
C PRO A 11 17.55 -1.27 12.60
N VAL A 12 16.73 -0.29 13.01
CA VAL A 12 16.64 0.11 14.42
C VAL A 12 15.59 -0.73 15.13
N ASP A 13 14.48 -0.97 14.43
CA ASP A 13 13.36 -1.80 14.83
C ASP A 13 12.88 -2.53 13.56
N GLU A 14 12.26 -3.69 13.76
CA GLU A 14 11.58 -4.46 12.73
C GLU A 14 10.15 -4.71 13.20
N PHE A 15 9.18 -4.61 12.30
CA PHE A 15 7.76 -4.71 12.64
C PHE A 15 7.08 -5.83 11.85
N PHE A 16 6.20 -6.57 12.51
CA PHE A 16 5.40 -7.59 11.87
C PHE A 16 4.22 -6.97 11.11
N TYR A 17 4.29 -6.98 9.78
CA TYR A 17 3.15 -6.64 8.92
C TYR A 17 2.46 -7.90 8.37
N LEU A 18 1.15 -8.01 8.54
CA LEU A 18 0.34 -9.10 7.99
C LEU A 18 -0.58 -8.59 6.86
N THR A 19 -0.39 -9.09 5.65
CA THR A 19 -1.25 -8.76 4.50
C THR A 19 -2.62 -9.40 4.59
N GLU A 20 -3.59 -8.86 3.85
CA GLU A 20 -4.82 -9.60 3.62
C GLU A 20 -4.54 -10.91 2.84
N PRO A 21 -5.35 -11.97 3.02
CA PRO A 21 -5.17 -13.22 2.31
C PRO A 21 -5.11 -13.04 0.79
N GLY A 22 -4.05 -13.58 0.18
CA GLY A 22 -3.83 -13.50 -1.27
C GLY A 22 -3.31 -12.15 -1.77
N GLN A 23 -2.94 -11.23 -0.88
CA GLN A 23 -2.31 -9.96 -1.22
C GLN A 23 -0.84 -9.95 -0.82
N GLY A 24 -0.05 -9.13 -1.51
CA GLY A 24 1.33 -8.77 -1.15
C GLY A 24 1.49 -7.27 -1.01
N VAL A 25 2.49 -6.84 -0.26
CA VAL A 25 2.91 -5.44 -0.18
C VAL A 25 3.67 -5.10 -1.47
N VAL A 26 3.25 -4.03 -2.13
CA VAL A 26 3.86 -3.58 -3.40
C VAL A 26 4.40 -2.16 -3.33
N GLU A 27 4.00 -1.35 -2.34
CA GLU A 27 4.58 -0.04 -2.07
C GLU A 27 4.36 0.36 -0.61
N ILE A 28 5.29 1.13 -0.04
CA ILE A 28 5.19 1.72 1.30
C ILE A 28 5.55 3.21 1.24
N VAL A 29 4.71 4.06 1.83
CA VAL A 29 4.95 5.50 1.93
C VAL A 29 4.91 5.94 3.38
N ALA A 30 6.01 6.50 3.88
CA ALA A 30 6.04 7.11 5.21
C ALA A 30 5.22 8.41 5.25
N LEU A 31 4.31 8.52 6.22
CA LEU A 31 3.56 9.75 6.54
C LEU A 31 4.23 10.53 7.67
N SER A 32 4.73 9.80 8.67
CA SER A 32 5.45 10.29 9.84
C SER A 32 6.48 9.24 10.30
N GLU A 33 7.04 9.39 11.51
CA GLU A 33 7.91 8.37 12.10
C GLU A 33 7.14 7.08 12.42
N ASP A 34 5.85 7.19 12.77
CA ASP A 34 5.04 6.07 13.26
C ASP A 34 3.82 5.75 12.38
N GLU A 35 3.64 6.43 11.24
CA GLU A 35 2.51 6.19 10.35
C GLU A 35 2.95 5.98 8.91
N LEU A 36 2.40 4.95 8.30
CA LEU A 36 2.68 4.55 6.92
C LEU A 36 1.40 4.44 6.10
N LEU A 37 1.54 4.55 4.78
CA LEU A 37 0.62 3.96 3.84
C LEU A 37 1.25 2.71 3.24
N VAL A 38 0.48 1.64 3.16
CA VAL A 38 0.90 0.39 2.51
C VAL A 38 -0.07 0.09 1.39
N LEU A 39 0.45 -0.05 0.18
CA LEU A 39 -0.30 -0.54 -0.97
C LEU A 39 -0.21 -2.07 -0.97
N GLU A 40 -1.35 -2.72 -0.80
CA GLU A 40 -1.50 -4.15 -1.00
C GLU A 40 -2.11 -4.42 -2.37
N ARG A 41 -1.55 -5.40 -3.08
CA ARG A 41 -2.10 -5.91 -4.34
C ARG A 41 -2.09 -7.42 -4.38
N GLY A 42 -3.11 -7.99 -4.99
CA GLY A 42 -3.24 -9.40 -5.31
C GLY A 42 -3.90 -9.59 -6.67
N PHE A 43 -3.73 -10.78 -7.25
CA PHE A 43 -4.35 -11.14 -8.53
C PHE A 43 -4.93 -12.56 -8.44
N GLN A 44 -6.17 -12.71 -8.90
CA GLN A 44 -6.81 -14.01 -9.06
C GLN A 44 -7.29 -14.20 -10.48
N SER A 45 -6.84 -15.28 -11.12
CA SER A 45 -7.23 -15.64 -12.48
C SER A 45 -8.76 -15.74 -12.62
N GLY A 46 -9.31 -15.10 -13.64
CA GLY A 46 -10.76 -15.05 -13.89
C GLY A 46 -11.53 -14.02 -13.07
N VAL A 47 -10.92 -13.41 -12.05
CA VAL A 47 -11.53 -12.33 -11.24
C VAL A 47 -10.87 -10.99 -11.54
N GLY A 48 -9.53 -10.93 -11.50
CA GLY A 48 -8.76 -9.71 -11.71
C GLY A 48 -7.90 -9.34 -10.51
N ASN A 49 -7.53 -8.06 -10.41
CA ASN A 49 -6.73 -7.52 -9.33
C ASN A 49 -7.59 -7.09 -8.14
N THR A 50 -6.99 -7.17 -6.95
CA THR A 50 -7.42 -6.43 -5.75
C THR A 50 -6.33 -5.42 -5.44
N VAL A 51 -6.70 -4.17 -5.17
CA VAL A 51 -5.74 -3.07 -4.94
C VAL A 51 -6.27 -2.20 -3.82
N ARG A 52 -5.57 -2.22 -2.68
CA ARG A 52 -6.00 -1.55 -1.45
C ARG A 52 -4.87 -0.78 -0.83
N VAL A 53 -5.16 0.45 -0.42
CA VAL A 53 -4.25 1.27 0.39
C VAL A 53 -4.70 1.18 1.83
N TYR A 54 -3.78 0.78 2.70
CA TYR A 54 -3.97 0.76 4.14
C TYR A 54 -3.21 1.91 4.78
N LYS A 55 -3.81 2.55 5.79
CA LYS A 55 -3.07 3.34 6.77
C LYS A 55 -2.58 2.39 7.85
N VAL A 56 -1.31 2.47 8.21
CA VAL A 56 -0.69 1.61 9.20
C VAL A 56 -0.13 2.47 10.32
N SER A 57 -0.43 2.08 11.56
CA SER A 57 0.16 2.68 12.76
C SER A 57 1.25 1.77 13.30
N LEU A 58 2.41 2.35 13.58
CA LEU A 58 3.51 1.73 14.32
C LEU A 58 3.48 2.13 15.80
N ASP A 59 2.55 3.01 16.20
CA ASP A 59 2.38 3.35 17.62
C ASP A 59 2.09 2.08 18.43
N SER A 60 2.90 1.86 19.46
CA SER A 60 2.85 0.67 20.31
C SER A 60 3.06 -0.68 19.58
N ALA A 61 3.60 -0.67 18.35
CA ALA A 61 3.95 -1.90 17.64
C ALA A 61 5.07 -2.65 18.37
N GLU A 62 4.96 -3.97 18.41
CA GLU A 62 5.99 -4.85 18.95
C GLU A 62 7.20 -4.86 18.01
N ASP A 63 8.39 -4.58 18.54
CA ASP A 63 9.66 -4.78 17.83
C ASP A 63 9.98 -6.27 17.78
N VAL A 64 10.07 -6.80 16.57
CA VAL A 64 10.34 -8.21 16.28
C VAL A 64 11.77 -8.43 15.78
N SER A 65 12.68 -7.48 15.97
CA SER A 65 14.09 -7.57 15.51
C SER A 65 14.84 -8.79 16.05
N ASP A 66 14.51 -9.22 17.28
CA ASP A 66 15.13 -10.39 17.92
C ASP A 66 14.34 -11.69 17.69
N GLU A 67 13.21 -11.63 16.98
CA GLU A 67 12.36 -12.79 16.74
C GLU A 67 12.84 -13.61 15.53
N PRO A 68 13.25 -14.87 15.72
CA PRO A 68 13.77 -15.68 14.62
C PRO A 68 12.69 -16.11 13.62
N SER A 69 11.40 -15.92 13.94
CA SER A 69 10.28 -16.28 13.09
C SER A 69 8.99 -15.57 13.50
N LEU A 70 8.33 -14.93 12.53
CA LEU A 70 6.99 -14.33 12.70
C LEU A 70 5.87 -15.38 12.89
N ALA A 71 6.18 -16.67 12.75
CA ALA A 71 5.24 -17.75 13.07
C ALA A 71 5.25 -18.12 14.57
N ALA A 72 6.05 -17.44 15.39
CA ALA A 72 6.06 -17.62 16.83
C ALA A 72 4.69 -17.26 17.44
N PRO A 73 4.22 -18.02 18.45
CA PRO A 73 2.96 -17.71 19.10
C PRO A 73 3.06 -16.43 19.93
N GLY A 74 2.05 -15.56 19.83
CA GLY A 74 1.94 -14.37 20.68
C GLY A 74 2.43 -13.08 20.05
N LEU A 75 3.03 -13.11 18.85
CA LEU A 75 3.37 -11.91 18.11
C LEU A 75 2.12 -11.26 17.51
N GLU A 76 2.01 -9.95 17.68
CA GLU A 76 0.89 -9.16 17.16
C GLU A 76 1.35 -8.35 15.94
N PRO A 77 0.65 -8.46 14.78
CA PRO A 77 0.97 -7.63 13.63
C PRO A 77 0.56 -6.18 13.89
N VAL A 78 1.24 -5.25 13.22
CA VAL A 78 0.90 -3.83 13.26
C VAL A 78 -0.56 -3.59 12.86
N GLU A 79 -1.18 -2.61 13.52
CA GLU A 79 -2.55 -2.24 13.22
C GLU A 79 -2.63 -1.53 11.87
N LYS A 80 -3.62 -1.92 11.06
CA LYS A 80 -3.90 -1.29 9.77
C LYS A 80 -5.38 -1.02 9.57
N GLU A 81 -5.69 0.10 8.94
CA GLU A 81 -7.03 0.54 8.56
C GLU A 81 -7.12 0.66 7.04
N LEU A 82 -8.17 0.11 6.43
CA LEU A 82 -8.41 0.26 5.00
C LEU A 82 -8.73 1.73 4.68
N LEU A 83 -7.85 2.40 3.94
CA LEU A 83 -8.03 3.79 3.54
C LEU A 83 -8.74 3.91 2.19
N VAL A 84 -8.33 3.09 1.21
CA VAL A 84 -8.89 3.08 -0.14
C VAL A 84 -8.94 1.65 -0.66
N ASP A 85 -10.11 1.23 -1.19
CA ASP A 85 -10.20 0.12 -2.14
C ASP A 85 -10.47 0.71 -3.54
N LEU A 86 -9.57 0.42 -4.49
CA LEU A 86 -9.75 0.94 -5.87
C LEU A 86 -10.97 0.31 -6.56
N ALA A 87 -11.45 -0.85 -6.10
CA ALA A 87 -12.66 -1.45 -6.62
C ALA A 87 -13.91 -0.60 -6.35
N ASP A 88 -13.89 0.18 -5.25
CA ASP A 88 -15.00 1.05 -4.83
C ASP A 88 -14.87 2.48 -5.39
N CYS A 89 -13.76 2.79 -6.06
CA CYS A 89 -13.55 4.11 -6.66
C CYS A 89 -14.38 4.30 -7.94
N PRO A 90 -14.90 5.51 -8.20
CA PRO A 90 -15.53 5.83 -9.48
C PRO A 90 -14.54 5.61 -10.62
N SER A 91 -14.97 4.96 -11.70
CA SER A 91 -14.05 4.58 -12.78
C SER A 91 -13.34 5.74 -13.46
N GLY A 92 -13.87 6.97 -13.37
CA GLY A 92 -13.30 8.15 -14.03
C GLY A 92 -13.28 8.05 -15.55
N GLY A 93 -14.06 7.13 -16.14
CA GLY A 93 -14.03 6.83 -17.58
C GLY A 93 -12.94 5.84 -17.98
N ALA A 94 -12.23 5.23 -17.02
CA ALA A 94 -11.27 4.18 -17.31
C ALA A 94 -11.91 3.00 -18.04
N THR A 95 -11.15 2.39 -18.94
CA THR A 95 -11.48 1.16 -19.64
C THR A 95 -10.41 0.12 -19.37
N THR A 96 -10.79 -1.16 -19.35
CA THR A 96 -9.86 -2.29 -19.19
C THR A 96 -9.97 -3.26 -20.35
N PRO A 97 -8.85 -3.70 -20.95
CA PRO A 97 -8.85 -4.78 -21.94
C PRO A 97 -8.92 -6.17 -21.28
N GLY A 98 -8.54 -6.28 -20.00
CA GLY A 98 -8.60 -7.53 -19.22
C GLY A 98 -9.81 -7.61 -18.30
N THR A 99 -10.04 -8.81 -17.75
CA THR A 99 -11.09 -9.05 -16.74
C THR A 99 -10.74 -8.35 -15.44
N GLN A 100 -11.57 -7.38 -15.04
CA GLN A 100 -11.48 -6.67 -13.77
C GLN A 100 -12.90 -6.40 -13.24
N PRO A 101 -13.12 -6.41 -11.92
CA PRO A 101 -14.41 -6.04 -11.34
C PRO A 101 -14.67 -4.52 -11.44
N ASN A 102 -13.61 -3.71 -11.48
CA ASN A 102 -13.66 -2.27 -11.75
C ASN A 102 -12.59 -1.93 -12.81
N PRO A 103 -12.91 -1.16 -13.86
CA PRO A 103 -11.96 -0.85 -14.93
C PRO A 103 -10.77 0.02 -14.51
N LEU A 104 -10.75 0.57 -13.28
CA LEU A 104 -9.56 1.22 -12.71
C LEU A 104 -8.49 0.23 -12.28
N LEU A 105 -8.89 -1.01 -11.93
CA LEU A 105 -7.97 -2.00 -11.38
C LEU A 105 -6.99 -2.47 -12.45
N ASP A 106 -5.73 -2.59 -12.03
CA ASP A 106 -4.63 -3.08 -12.82
C ASP A 106 -3.47 -3.48 -11.89
N ASN A 107 -2.31 -3.83 -12.45
CA ASN A 107 -1.11 -4.18 -11.70
C ASN A 107 -0.43 -2.93 -11.09
N TYR A 108 -1.04 -2.31 -10.08
CA TYR A 108 -0.46 -1.16 -9.38
C TYR A 108 0.79 -1.57 -8.58
N GLU A 109 1.89 -0.85 -8.78
CA GLU A 109 3.23 -1.11 -8.22
C GLU A 109 3.82 0.15 -7.59
N SER A 110 3.06 1.24 -7.52
CA SER A 110 3.53 2.50 -6.93
C SER A 110 2.39 3.31 -6.34
N LEU A 111 2.73 4.01 -5.27
CA LEU A 111 1.92 4.92 -4.48
C LEU A 111 2.83 6.06 -3.99
N THR A 112 2.37 7.30 -4.12
CA THR A 112 3.05 8.43 -3.50
C THR A 112 2.06 9.53 -3.09
N LEU A 113 2.49 10.38 -2.16
CA LEU A 113 1.75 11.58 -1.82
C LEU A 113 1.97 12.64 -2.91
N GLY A 114 0.89 13.15 -3.49
CA GLY A 114 0.93 14.35 -4.31
C GLY A 114 0.73 15.63 -3.49
N PRO A 115 0.45 16.77 -4.16
CA PRO A 115 0.21 18.05 -3.49
C PRO A 115 -1.05 18.05 -2.61
N ARG A 116 -1.18 19.07 -1.76
CA ARG A 116 -2.45 19.36 -1.09
C ARG A 116 -3.44 19.94 -2.11
N LEU A 117 -4.66 19.46 -2.08
CA LEU A 117 -5.75 19.90 -2.94
C LEU A 117 -6.55 21.04 -2.27
N PRO A 118 -7.29 21.85 -3.06
CA PRO A 118 -8.26 22.79 -2.50
C PRO A 118 -9.23 22.10 -1.54
N GLY A 119 -9.54 22.76 -0.43
CA GLY A 119 -10.35 22.19 0.66
C GLY A 119 -9.56 21.36 1.68
N GLY A 120 -8.22 21.27 1.55
CA GLY A 120 -7.35 20.68 2.56
C GLY A 120 -7.10 19.18 2.39
N ARG A 121 -7.76 18.52 1.44
CA ARG A 121 -7.50 17.12 1.07
C ARG A 121 -6.07 16.91 0.61
N ARG A 122 -5.56 15.68 0.76
CA ARG A 122 -4.28 15.27 0.20
C ARG A 122 -4.51 14.44 -1.06
N SER A 123 -3.72 14.66 -2.11
CA SER A 123 -3.78 13.75 -3.26
C SER A 123 -2.88 12.53 -3.03
N LEU A 124 -3.37 11.35 -3.38
CA LEU A 124 -2.58 10.13 -3.56
C LEU A 124 -2.42 9.86 -5.05
N LEU A 125 -1.21 9.57 -5.48
CA LEU A 125 -0.89 9.19 -6.86
C LEU A 125 -0.53 7.71 -6.88
N LEU A 126 -1.17 6.95 -7.75
CA LEU A 126 -0.88 5.54 -7.95
C LEU A 126 -0.51 5.28 -9.40
N GLN A 127 0.40 4.35 -9.64
CA GLN A 127 0.77 3.93 -10.99
C GLN A 127 0.71 2.42 -11.17
N SER A 128 0.13 1.99 -12.29
CA SER A 128 0.17 0.60 -12.73
C SER A 128 1.25 0.34 -13.77
N ASP A 129 1.81 -0.86 -13.69
CA ASP A 129 2.63 -1.47 -14.73
C ASP A 129 1.73 -2.33 -15.63
N ASP A 130 1.95 -2.32 -16.94
CA ASP A 130 1.24 -3.22 -17.85
C ASP A 130 1.93 -4.58 -18.02
N ASN A 131 3.11 -4.80 -17.42
CA ASN A 131 3.94 -5.99 -17.61
C ASN A 131 4.14 -6.38 -19.08
N PHE A 132 4.09 -5.41 -20.01
CA PHE A 132 4.08 -5.64 -21.46
C PHE A 132 2.95 -6.59 -21.94
N SER A 133 1.85 -6.67 -21.18
CA SER A 133 0.69 -7.52 -21.46
C SER A 133 -0.42 -6.76 -22.15
N ALA A 134 -0.99 -7.33 -23.21
CA ALA A 134 -2.14 -6.75 -23.91
C ALA A 134 -3.41 -6.67 -23.04
N GLY A 135 -3.46 -7.40 -21.92
CA GLY A 135 -4.57 -7.40 -20.96
C GLY A 135 -4.44 -6.40 -19.83
N GLN A 136 -3.34 -5.64 -19.77
CA GLN A 136 -3.04 -4.69 -18.71
C GLN A 136 -2.74 -3.31 -19.31
N VAL A 137 -2.85 -2.26 -18.50
CA VAL A 137 -2.71 -0.88 -18.93
C VAL A 137 -1.83 -0.13 -17.94
N THR A 138 -0.80 0.56 -18.45
CA THR A 138 -0.07 1.56 -17.67
C THR A 138 -0.98 2.76 -17.41
N ARG A 139 -1.26 3.06 -16.14
CA ARG A 139 -2.15 4.15 -15.72
C ARG A 139 -1.49 4.96 -14.63
N VAL A 140 -1.83 6.24 -14.59
CA VAL A 140 -1.60 7.09 -13.42
C VAL A 140 -2.96 7.55 -12.90
N VAL A 141 -3.24 7.27 -11.64
CA VAL A 141 -4.49 7.65 -10.96
C VAL A 141 -4.18 8.64 -9.87
N ALA A 142 -4.98 9.71 -9.79
CA ALA A 142 -4.93 10.69 -8.71
C ALA A 142 -6.23 10.64 -7.90
N LEU A 143 -6.12 10.28 -6.62
CA LEU A 143 -7.23 10.24 -5.68
C LEU A 143 -7.11 11.42 -4.71
N GLY A 144 -8.22 12.03 -4.33
CA GLY A 144 -8.26 13.01 -3.24
C GLY A 144 -8.82 12.36 -1.97
N VAL A 145 -7.99 12.25 -0.94
CA VAL A 145 -8.38 11.68 0.37
C VAL A 145 -8.53 12.78 1.41
N GLU A 146 -9.49 12.60 2.32
CA GLU A 146 -9.80 13.58 3.34
C GLU A 146 -8.66 13.69 4.35
N ASN A 147 -8.33 14.91 4.75
CA ASN A 147 -7.17 15.17 5.60
C ASN A 147 -7.32 14.58 7.02
N GLY A 148 -8.55 14.26 7.44
CA GLY A 148 -8.81 13.54 8.69
C GLY A 148 -8.36 12.07 8.64
N GLN A 149 -8.23 11.50 7.45
CA GLN A 149 -7.80 10.11 7.25
C GLN A 149 -6.27 9.99 7.15
N LEU A 150 -5.58 11.10 6.89
CA LEU A 150 -4.11 11.21 6.80
C LEU A 150 -3.62 12.32 7.76
N ARG A 151 -3.97 12.19 9.03
CA ARG A 151 -3.26 12.92 10.08
C ARG A 151 -1.93 12.25 10.34
#